data_AF-A0A4Y2IZ43-F1
#
_entry.id   AF-A0A4Y2IZ43-F1
#
_cell.length_a   1.000
_cell.length_b   1.000
_cell.length_c   1.000
_cell.angle_alpha   90.00
_cell.angle_beta   90.00
_cell.angle_gamma   90.00
#
_symmetry.space_group_name_H-M   'P 1'
#
loop_
_entity.id
_entity.type
_entity.pdbx_description
1 polymer ?
#
loop_
_entity_poly.entity_id
_entity_poly.type
_entity_poly.pdbx_seq_one_letter_code
_entity_poly.pdbx_strand_id
1 'polypeptide(L)'
;MLQNILGLWMNLWRFIMLWMTGDGAHPHRTPAVIYFLREHFNDRIIALDYENHTESDMAWPPYSPDLTPCEFFLWGYLKDLVYRQTPQTIAELYQQIITAYETIPSDMFAPVSGKVCLRQRRVVVENGGYFGNFVV
;
A
#
# COMPACT_ATOMS: atom_id res chain seq x y z
N MET A 1 -8.38 20.84 -14.07
CA MET A 1 -8.67 20.49 -12.67
C MET A 1 -9.10 19.01 -12.52
N LEU A 2 -10.08 18.51 -13.28
CA LEU A 2 -10.52 17.10 -13.22
C LEU A 2 -9.49 16.06 -13.72
N GLN A 3 -8.62 16.43 -14.67
CA GLN A 3 -7.56 15.54 -15.21
C GLN A 3 -6.50 15.18 -14.15
N ASN A 4 -6.22 16.08 -13.20
CA ASN A 4 -5.28 15.80 -12.11
C ASN A 4 -5.88 14.87 -11.05
N ILE A 5 -7.20 14.98 -10.81
CA ILE A 5 -7.90 14.13 -9.85
C ILE A 5 -7.98 12.69 -10.36
N LEU A 6 -8.32 12.47 -11.64
CA LEU A 6 -8.32 11.14 -12.26
C LEU A 6 -6.91 10.52 -12.30
N GLY A 7 -5.87 11.32 -12.59
CA GLY A 7 -4.49 10.86 -12.55
C GLY A 7 -4.02 10.49 -11.14
N LEU A 8 -4.34 11.31 -10.14
CA LEU A 8 -4.13 11.00 -8.72
C LEU A 8 -4.91 9.77 -8.29
N TRP A 9 -6.18 9.64 -8.71
CA TRP A 9 -7.03 8.49 -8.39
C TRP A 9 -6.50 7.21 -9.01
N MET A 10 -6.08 7.21 -10.27
CA MET A 10 -5.54 6.03 -10.96
C MET A 10 -4.15 5.64 -10.44
N ASN A 11 -3.30 6.62 -10.10
CA ASN A 11 -2.01 6.37 -9.48
C ASN A 11 -2.19 5.85 -8.06
N LEU A 12 -3.12 6.42 -7.29
CA LEU A 12 -3.54 5.92 -6.00
C LEU A 12 -4.12 4.50 -6.11
N TRP A 13 -4.98 4.24 -7.09
CA TRP A 13 -5.60 2.93 -7.31
C TRP A 13 -4.53 1.87 -7.61
N ARG A 14 -3.56 2.17 -8.49
CA ARG A 14 -2.42 1.27 -8.77
C ARG A 14 -1.50 1.09 -7.55
N PHE A 15 -1.27 2.17 -6.80
CA PHE A 15 -0.40 2.20 -5.63
C PHE A 15 -1.11 1.77 -4.34
N ILE A 16 -2.41 1.46 -4.37
CA ILE A 16 -3.16 0.88 -3.26
C ILE A 16 -3.50 -0.57 -3.58
N MET A 17 -3.92 -0.93 -4.80
CA MET A 17 -4.35 -2.31 -5.07
C MET A 17 -3.23 -3.33 -5.16
N LEU A 18 -2.02 -2.94 -5.60
CA LEU A 18 -0.88 -3.84 -5.53
C LEU A 18 -0.55 -4.22 -4.07
N TRP A 19 -1.07 -3.48 -3.09
CA TRP A 19 -0.64 -3.52 -1.70
C TRP A 19 -1.74 -3.90 -0.72
N MET A 20 -3.02 -3.65 -1.03
CA MET A 20 -4.16 -4.16 -0.25
C MET A 20 -4.23 -5.69 -0.28
N THR A 21 -3.68 -6.33 -1.30
CA THR A 21 -3.52 -7.79 -1.37
C THR A 21 -2.30 -8.32 -0.60
N GLY A 22 -1.43 -7.44 -0.11
CA GLY A 22 -0.19 -7.79 0.60
C GLY A 22 -0.34 -7.96 2.12
N ASP A 23 -1.43 -7.47 2.73
CA ASP A 23 -1.66 -7.67 4.17
C ASP A 23 -2.18 -9.09 4.49
N GLY A 24 -2.65 -9.81 3.48
CA GLY A 24 -3.16 -11.16 3.62
C GLY A 24 -4.49 -11.26 4.36
N ALA A 25 -5.22 -10.16 4.55
CA ALA A 25 -6.50 -10.19 5.25
C ALA A 25 -7.50 -11.11 4.54
N HIS A 26 -8.23 -11.94 5.30
CA HIS A 26 -9.16 -12.93 4.77
C HIS A 26 -10.16 -12.38 3.72
N PRO A 27 -10.79 -11.20 3.91
CA PRO A 27 -11.70 -10.64 2.91
C PRO A 27 -11.02 -10.37 1.55
N HIS A 28 -9.72 -10.09 1.53
CA HIS A 28 -8.97 -9.75 0.32
C HIS A 28 -8.51 -10.99 -0.47
N ARG A 29 -8.63 -12.20 0.11
CA ARG A 29 -8.21 -13.47 -0.49
C ARG A 29 -9.35 -14.32 -1.02
N THR A 30 -10.57 -13.77 -1.08
CA THR A 30 -11.70 -14.54 -1.61
C THR A 30 -11.56 -14.72 -3.13
N PRO A 31 -11.99 -15.87 -3.69
CA PRO A 31 -11.93 -16.09 -5.13
C PRO A 31 -12.61 -14.97 -5.94
N ALA A 32 -13.74 -14.43 -5.44
CA ALA A 32 -14.43 -13.32 -6.07
C ALA A 32 -13.56 -12.07 -6.21
N VAL A 33 -12.82 -11.71 -5.15
CA VAL A 33 -11.90 -10.57 -5.17
C VAL A 33 -10.72 -10.85 -6.11
N ILE A 34 -10.14 -12.04 -6.08
CA ILE A 34 -9.03 -12.42 -6.97
C ILE A 34 -9.45 -12.38 -8.44
N TYR A 35 -10.64 -12.87 -8.80
CA TYR A 35 -11.15 -12.80 -10.17
C TYR A 35 -11.43 -11.36 -10.62
N PHE A 36 -12.05 -10.55 -9.76
CA PHE A 36 -12.28 -9.14 -10.04
C PHE A 36 -10.96 -8.41 -10.31
N LEU A 37 -9.94 -8.64 -9.47
CA LEU A 37 -8.63 -8.04 -9.68
C LEU A 37 -8.00 -8.50 -11.00
N ARG A 38 -8.09 -9.78 -11.32
CA ARG A 38 -7.57 -10.32 -12.60
C ARG A 38 -8.21 -9.67 -13.81
N GLU A 39 -9.53 -9.50 -13.81
CA GLU A 39 -10.24 -8.84 -14.90
C GLU A 39 -9.75 -7.40 -15.14
N HIS A 40 -9.41 -6.67 -14.07
CA HIS A 40 -9.05 -5.26 -14.15
C HIS A 40 -7.54 -5.02 -14.30
N PHE A 41 -6.70 -5.97 -13.84
CA PHE A 41 -5.25 -5.78 -13.75
C PHE A 41 -4.42 -6.82 -14.51
N ASN A 42 -5.05 -7.88 -15.03
CA ASN A 42 -4.41 -9.05 -15.64
C ASN A 42 -3.42 -9.71 -14.67
N ASP A 43 -2.23 -10.09 -15.15
CA ASP A 43 -1.18 -10.76 -14.36
C ASP A 43 -0.30 -9.81 -13.54
N ARG A 44 -0.76 -8.56 -13.31
CA ARG A 44 -0.03 -7.56 -12.53
C ARG A 44 -0.53 -7.51 -11.09
N ILE A 45 -0.76 -8.68 -10.52
CA ILE A 45 -1.30 -8.84 -9.16
C ILE A 45 -0.25 -9.60 -8.36
N ILE A 46 0.13 -9.02 -7.22
CA ILE A 46 0.96 -9.68 -6.22
C ILE A 46 0.09 -9.77 -4.97
N ALA A 47 -0.21 -10.98 -4.52
CA ALA A 47 -1.12 -11.21 -3.41
C ALA A 47 -0.67 -12.39 -2.55
N LEU A 48 -0.99 -12.37 -1.26
CA LEU A 48 -0.82 -13.56 -0.42
C LEU A 48 -1.77 -14.66 -0.92
N ASP A 49 -1.27 -15.90 -1.01
CA ASP A 49 -1.98 -17.07 -1.56
C ASP A 49 -2.39 -16.95 -3.03
N TYR A 50 -1.82 -16.02 -3.80
CA TYR A 50 -2.14 -15.88 -5.22
C TYR A 50 -1.86 -17.18 -6.00
N GLU A 51 -0.76 -17.86 -5.68
CA GLU A 51 -0.39 -19.16 -6.27
C GLU A 51 -1.42 -20.28 -5.99
N ASN A 52 -2.19 -20.20 -4.89
CA ASN A 52 -3.23 -21.19 -4.59
C ASN A 52 -4.49 -21.01 -5.47
N HIS A 53 -4.58 -19.89 -6.18
CA HIS A 53 -5.68 -19.58 -7.08
C HIS A 53 -5.23 -19.49 -8.56
N THR A 54 -3.92 -19.56 -8.81
CA THR A 54 -3.31 -19.19 -10.10
C THR A 54 -2.01 -19.94 -10.38
N GLU A 55 -1.62 -20.09 -11.64
CA GLU A 55 -0.31 -20.67 -12.01
C GLU A 55 0.85 -19.63 -11.91
N SER A 56 0.72 -18.62 -11.06
CA SER A 56 1.67 -17.50 -10.97
C SER A 56 2.56 -17.60 -9.74
N ASP A 57 3.87 -17.41 -9.93
CA ASP A 57 4.88 -17.34 -8.87
C ASP A 57 4.87 -15.98 -8.10
N MET A 58 3.82 -15.17 -8.27
CA MET A 58 3.71 -13.83 -7.66
C MET A 58 3.04 -13.85 -6.27
N ALA A 59 3.56 -14.68 -5.36
CA ALA A 59 3.10 -14.73 -3.99
C ALA A 59 3.72 -13.61 -3.13
N TRP A 60 2.89 -12.91 -2.36
CA TRP A 60 3.37 -11.98 -1.33
C TRP A 60 3.61 -12.73 -0.01
N PRO A 61 4.70 -12.46 0.74
CA PRO A 61 4.93 -13.12 2.03
C PRO A 61 3.91 -12.67 3.09
N PRO A 62 3.38 -13.60 3.92
CA PRO A 62 2.47 -13.23 5.00
C PRO A 62 3.17 -12.36 6.05
N TYR A 63 2.41 -11.53 6.77
CA TYR A 63 2.89 -10.70 7.89
C TYR A 63 4.05 -9.76 7.54
N SER A 64 4.03 -9.15 6.36
CA SER A 64 5.12 -8.28 5.88
C SER A 64 4.70 -6.81 5.74
N PRO A 65 4.26 -6.13 6.82
CA PRO A 65 3.95 -4.69 6.78
C PRO A 65 5.19 -3.85 6.41
N ASP A 66 6.39 -4.35 6.71
CA ASP A 66 7.66 -3.75 6.31
C ASP A 66 7.88 -3.68 4.80
N LEU A 67 7.09 -4.41 4.01
CA LEU A 67 7.17 -4.38 2.55
C LEU A 67 6.06 -3.52 1.93
N THR A 68 5.11 -3.03 2.73
CA THR A 68 3.93 -2.32 2.27
C THR A 68 4.11 -0.81 2.47
N PRO A 69 4.23 0.01 1.41
CA PRO A 69 4.37 1.47 1.50
C PRO A 69 3.28 2.15 2.32
N CYS A 70 2.06 1.61 2.27
CA CYS A 70 0.96 2.13 3.08
C CYS A 70 1.28 2.02 4.58
N GLU A 71 1.82 0.88 5.02
CA GLU A 71 2.11 0.59 6.42
C GLU A 71 3.37 1.30 6.92
N PHE A 72 4.50 1.18 6.21
CA PHE A 72 5.77 1.74 6.70
C PHE A 72 5.92 3.26 6.46
N PHE A 73 5.08 3.86 5.62
CA PHE A 73 5.20 5.27 5.23
C PHE A 73 3.87 6.04 5.31
N LEU A 74 2.89 5.71 4.46
CA LEU A 74 1.71 6.58 4.25
C LEU A 74 0.88 6.74 5.52
N TRP A 75 0.65 5.64 6.25
CA TRP A 75 -0.16 5.65 7.46
C TRP A 75 0.48 6.47 8.58
N GLY A 76 1.80 6.35 8.77
CA GLY A 76 2.54 7.18 9.71
C GLY A 76 2.43 8.67 9.35
N TYR A 77 2.68 9.00 8.08
CA TYR A 77 2.62 10.37 7.58
C TYR A 77 1.23 11.01 7.75
N LEU A 78 0.17 10.30 7.36
CA LEU A 78 -1.21 10.79 7.49
C LEU A 78 -1.60 10.96 8.96
N LYS A 79 -1.27 10.00 9.83
CA LYS A 79 -1.53 10.12 11.27
C LYS A 79 -0.87 11.37 11.84
N ASP A 80 0.40 11.62 11.51
CA ASP A 80 1.11 12.80 12.00
C ASP A 80 0.44 14.11 11.56
N LEU A 81 -0.08 14.20 10.34
CA LEU A 81 -0.79 15.38 9.85
C LEU A 81 -2.16 15.56 10.50
N VAL A 82 -2.94 14.48 10.56
CA VAL A 82 -4.31 14.49 11.06
C VAL A 82 -4.33 14.75 12.57
N TYR A 83 -3.52 14.03 13.36
CA TYR A 83 -3.53 14.19 14.82
C TYR A 83 -2.90 15.49 15.30
N ARG A 84 -2.10 16.18 14.48
CA ARG A 84 -1.66 17.56 14.75
C ARG A 84 -2.83 18.55 14.86
N GLN A 85 -3.94 18.28 14.17
CA GLN A 85 -5.13 19.13 14.16
C GLN A 85 -6.16 18.73 15.23
N THR A 86 -5.88 17.66 16.00
CA THR A 86 -6.71 17.20 17.14
C THR A 86 -8.21 17.16 16.84
N PRO A 87 -8.68 16.38 15.84
CA PRO A 87 -10.10 16.31 15.50
C PRO A 87 -10.91 15.79 16.69
N GLN A 88 -12.03 16.44 16.98
CA GLN A 88 -12.91 16.09 18.11
C GLN A 88 -14.13 15.29 17.66
N THR A 89 -14.44 15.31 16.36
CA THR A 89 -15.56 14.58 15.79
C THR A 89 -15.13 13.66 14.66
N ILE A 90 -15.94 12.65 14.37
CA ILE A 90 -15.74 11.76 13.22
C ILE A 90 -15.76 12.57 11.91
N ALA A 91 -16.66 13.55 11.79
CA ALA A 91 -16.75 14.39 10.60
C ALA A 91 -15.47 15.23 10.37
N GLU A 92 -14.93 15.82 11.45
CA GLU A 92 -13.65 16.53 11.40
C GLU A 92 -12.50 15.60 11.03
N LEU A 93 -12.46 14.41 11.63
CA LEU A 93 -11.44 13.40 11.32
C LEU A 93 -11.46 13.03 9.83
N TYR A 94 -12.64 12.75 9.27
CA TYR A 94 -12.79 12.45 7.84
C TYR A 94 -12.30 13.61 6.96
N GLN A 95 -12.72 14.84 7.27
CA GLN A 95 -12.32 16.00 6.50
C GLN A 95 -10.80 16.22 6.55
N GLN A 96 -10.20 16.03 7.73
CA GLN A 96 -8.75 16.18 7.91
C GLN A 96 -7.96 15.10 7.18
N ILE A 97 -8.45 13.85 7.15
CA ILE A 97 -7.82 12.78 6.35
C ILE A 97 -7.81 13.15 4.87
N ILE A 98 -8.94 13.62 4.33
CA ILE A 98 -9.06 14.03 2.92
C ILE A 98 -8.09 15.17 2.63
N THR A 99 -8.12 16.23 3.46
CA THR A 99 -7.22 17.38 3.29
C THR A 99 -5.75 16.99 3.42
N ALA A 100 -5.38 16.18 4.42
CA ALA A 100 -4.00 15.71 4.58
C ALA A 100 -3.53 14.92 3.36
N TYR A 101 -4.38 14.05 2.82
CA TYR A 101 -4.08 13.29 1.61
C TYR A 101 -3.87 14.20 0.38
N GLU A 102 -4.75 15.18 0.16
CA GLU A 102 -4.64 16.13 -0.96
C GLU A 102 -3.37 16.99 -0.89
N THR A 103 -2.81 17.18 0.30
CA THR A 103 -1.54 17.91 0.50
C THR A 103 -0.29 17.08 0.23
N ILE A 104 -0.40 15.76 0.03
CA ILE A 104 0.77 14.91 -0.24
C ILE A 104 1.37 15.27 -1.60
N PRO A 105 2.62 15.74 -1.64
CA PRO A 105 3.31 16.00 -2.90
C PRO A 105 3.49 14.70 -3.70
N SER A 106 3.22 14.72 -5.00
CA SER A 106 3.32 13.52 -5.85
C SER A 106 4.75 12.97 -5.94
N ASP A 107 5.75 13.83 -5.82
CA ASP A 107 7.18 13.47 -5.79
C ASP A 107 7.59 12.76 -4.49
N MET A 108 6.79 12.83 -3.43
CA MET A 108 7.03 12.13 -2.16
C MET A 108 6.96 10.60 -2.32
N PHE A 109 6.26 10.07 -3.32
CA PHE A 109 6.16 8.62 -3.57
C PHE A 109 7.36 8.05 -4.34
N ALA A 110 8.13 8.88 -5.04
CA ALA A 110 9.31 8.45 -5.78
C ALA A 110 10.39 7.81 -4.86
N PRO A 111 10.82 8.45 -3.76
CA PRO A 111 11.79 7.83 -2.84
C PRO A 111 11.20 6.62 -2.10
N VAL A 112 9.88 6.60 -1.86
CA VAL A 112 9.20 5.46 -1.22
C VAL A 112 9.31 4.21 -2.07
N SER A 113 9.20 4.34 -3.40
CA SER A 113 9.39 3.23 -4.34
C SER A 113 10.80 2.64 -4.23
N GLY A 114 11.83 3.48 -4.10
CA GLY A 114 13.21 3.03 -3.84
C GLY A 114 13.35 2.30 -2.50
N LYS A 115 12.65 2.78 -1.46
CA LYS A 115 12.64 2.14 -0.13
C LYS A 115 12.02 0.74 -0.17
N VAL A 116 11.00 0.49 -1.01
CA VAL A 116 10.46 -0.87 -1.20
C VAL A 116 11.55 -1.82 -1.68
N CYS A 117 12.29 -1.45 -2.73
CA CYS A 117 13.35 -2.31 -3.27
C CYS A 117 14.45 -2.59 -2.23
N LEU A 118 14.81 -1.59 -1.43
CA LEU A 118 15.78 -1.77 -0.34
C LEU A 118 15.25 -2.74 0.72
N ARG A 119 14.01 -2.58 1.16
CA ARG A 119 13.37 -3.45 2.17
C ARG A 119 13.25 -4.89 1.66
N GLN A 120 12.87 -5.10 0.40
CA GLN A 120 12.86 -6.43 -0.24
C GLN A 120 14.25 -7.08 -0.26
N ARG A 121 15.30 -6.34 -0.65
CA ARG A 121 16.68 -6.84 -0.61
C ARG A 121 17.09 -7.24 0.81
N ARG A 122 16.61 -6.52 1.82
CA ARG A 122 16.92 -6.82 3.23
C ARG A 122 16.22 -8.08 3.70
N VAL A 123 14.95 -8.31 3.32
CA VAL A 123 14.30 -9.61 3.55
C VAL A 123 15.15 -10.76 3.00
N VAL A 124 15.71 -10.60 1.80
CA VAL A 124 16.58 -11.63 1.19
C VAL A 124 17.86 -11.83 2.01
N VAL A 125 18.55 -10.75 2.42
CA VAL A 125 19.77 -10.82 3.23
C VAL A 125 19.52 -11.47 4.60
N GLU A 126 18.38 -11.16 5.21
CA GLU A 126 17.97 -11.72 6.51
C GLU A 126 17.32 -13.11 6.38
N ASN A 127 17.34 -13.73 5.20
CA ASN A 127 16.71 -15.03 4.90
C ASN A 127 15.23 -15.11 5.32
N GLY A 128 14.47 -14.06 5.07
CA GLY A 128 13.05 -13.96 5.47
C GLY A 128 12.82 -13.43 6.89
N GLY A 129 13.88 -13.10 7.63
CA GLY A 129 13.79 -12.52 8.98
C GLY A 129 13.31 -11.06 8.99
N TYR A 130 12.86 -10.61 10.17
CA TYR A 130 12.49 -9.22 10.42
C TYR A 130 13.73 -8.30 10.43
N PHE A 131 13.54 -7.05 10.04
CA PHE A 131 14.57 -6.00 10.07
C PHE A 131 13.98 -4.69 10.60
N GLY A 132 14.82 -3.86 11.23
CA GLY A 132 14.39 -2.58 11.81
C GLY A 132 14.10 -1.50 10.77
N ASN A 133 13.40 -0.43 11.19
CA ASN A 133 13.15 0.74 10.36
C ASN A 133 14.46 1.44 9.98
N PHE A 134 14.64 1.71 8.69
CA PHE A 134 15.76 2.50 8.18
C PHE A 134 15.49 4.00 8.40
N VAL A 135 16.27 4.62 9.27
CA VAL A 135 16.47 6.07 9.24
C VAL A 135 17.62 6.32 8.27
N VAL A 136 17.28 6.71 7.04
CA VAL A 136 18.21 7.36 6.10
C VAL A 136 17.53 8.62 5.61
#